data_AF-A0A945XR52-F1
#
_entry.id   AF-A0A945XR52-F1
#
_cell.length_a   1.000
_cell.length_b   1.000
_cell.length_c   1.000
_cell.angle_alpha   90.00
_cell.angle_beta   90.00
_cell.angle_gamma   90.00
#
_symmetry.space_group_name_H-M   'P 1'
#
loop_
_entity.id
_entity.type
_entity.pdbx_description
1 polymer ?
#
loop_
_entity_poly.entity_id
_entity_poly.type
_entity_poly.pdbx_seq_one_letter_code
_entity_poly.pdbx_strand_id
1 'polypeptide(L)'
;MTAAEAAQVVSDKPRLCKGIGELLVTLELMRHPASAALIQRVEEYLAALGIDEGFQQLAADYLVNDRKHIERDWERIRQPDLEESFIAGLSDDDVGARMQTLEDLPADSLGRTLFDFYRRNGFSFVPDDEPEQGSLVPHDLTHVLAGYGTTAEADIALQAFMVGAARGEKHFSSLAASLLLFEVGMMRFPGI
;
A
#
# COMPACT_ATOMS: atom_id res chain seq x y z
N MET A 1 9.03 -9.47 -26.30
CA MET A 1 8.22 -10.38 -25.47
C MET A 1 6.76 -10.05 -25.72
N THR A 2 5.95 -11.02 -26.07
CA THR A 2 4.50 -10.88 -26.27
C THR A 2 3.76 -11.11 -24.95
N ALA A 3 2.49 -10.70 -24.87
CA ALA A 3 1.63 -10.95 -23.71
C ALA A 3 1.49 -12.45 -23.40
N ALA A 4 1.38 -13.29 -24.44
CA ALA A 4 1.31 -14.74 -24.30
C ALA A 4 2.62 -15.36 -23.77
N GLU A 5 3.76 -14.88 -24.25
CA GLU A 5 5.08 -15.31 -23.74
C GLU A 5 5.24 -14.92 -22.25
N ALA A 6 4.81 -13.71 -21.87
CA ALA A 6 4.87 -13.25 -20.49
C ALA A 6 3.96 -14.09 -19.58
N ALA A 7 2.74 -14.37 -20.00
CA ALA A 7 1.79 -15.20 -19.27
C ALA A 7 2.30 -16.62 -19.06
N GLN A 8 2.97 -17.21 -20.05
CA GLN A 8 3.54 -18.55 -19.92
C GLN A 8 4.60 -18.64 -18.81
N VAL A 9 5.44 -17.60 -18.65
CA VAL A 9 6.53 -17.54 -17.65
C VAL A 9 6.01 -17.50 -16.21
N VAL A 10 4.80 -16.99 -15.99
CA VAL A 10 4.20 -16.80 -14.65
C VAL A 10 2.97 -17.66 -14.41
N SER A 11 2.64 -18.55 -15.34
CA SER A 11 1.45 -19.41 -15.31
C SER A 11 1.34 -20.29 -14.06
N ASP A 12 2.47 -20.63 -13.41
CA ASP A 12 2.56 -21.41 -12.19
C ASP A 12 2.71 -20.56 -10.90
N LYS A 13 2.68 -19.23 -11.02
CA LYS A 13 2.97 -18.27 -9.94
C LYS A 13 1.84 -17.24 -9.81
N PRO A 14 0.69 -17.60 -9.22
CA PRO A 14 -0.50 -16.75 -9.18
C PRO A 14 -0.27 -15.39 -8.49
N ARG A 15 0.57 -15.33 -7.45
CA ARG A 15 0.92 -14.07 -6.77
C ARG A 15 1.77 -13.14 -7.63
N LEU A 16 2.77 -13.71 -8.31
CA LEU A 16 3.59 -12.96 -9.26
C LEU A 16 2.76 -12.47 -10.44
N CYS A 17 1.85 -13.30 -10.95
CA CYS A 17 0.90 -12.93 -11.99
C CYS A 17 0.08 -11.70 -11.57
N LYS A 18 -0.51 -11.73 -10.37
CA LYS A 18 -1.28 -10.61 -9.83
C LYS A 18 -0.42 -9.35 -9.59
N GLY A 19 0.78 -9.50 -9.04
CA GLY A 19 1.72 -8.38 -8.84
C GLY A 19 2.15 -7.72 -10.16
N ILE A 20 2.31 -8.50 -11.24
CA ILE A 20 2.55 -7.95 -12.58
C ILE A 20 1.33 -7.14 -13.05
N GLY A 21 0.12 -7.63 -12.83
CA GLY A 21 -1.11 -6.88 -13.14
C GLY A 21 -1.19 -5.53 -12.42
N GLU A 22 -0.90 -5.51 -11.12
CA GLU A 22 -0.83 -4.29 -10.30
C GLU A 22 0.22 -3.31 -10.85
N LEU A 23 1.40 -3.80 -11.21
CA LEU A 23 2.46 -2.97 -11.77
C LEU A 23 2.08 -2.38 -13.13
N LEU A 24 1.46 -3.17 -14.01
CA LEU A 24 1.06 -2.71 -15.34
C LEU A 24 0.08 -1.52 -15.24
N VAL A 25 -0.93 -1.62 -14.37
CA VAL A 25 -1.90 -0.52 -14.17
C VAL A 25 -1.29 0.66 -13.43
N THR A 26 -0.39 0.41 -12.47
CA THR A 26 0.35 1.50 -11.80
C THR A 26 1.15 2.32 -12.81
N LEU A 27 1.89 1.65 -13.70
CA LEU A 27 2.68 2.31 -14.76
C LEU A 27 1.81 2.99 -15.81
N GLU A 28 0.63 2.43 -16.12
CA GLU A 28 -0.36 3.07 -16.98
C GLU A 28 -0.78 4.43 -16.42
N LEU A 29 -1.10 4.48 -15.13
CA LEU A 29 -1.61 5.66 -14.44
C LEU A 29 -0.53 6.73 -14.20
N MET A 30 0.72 6.33 -13.96
CA MET A 30 1.86 7.26 -13.84
C MET A 30 2.24 7.93 -15.17
N ARG A 31 1.75 7.44 -16.32
CA ARG A 31 2.15 7.97 -17.63
C ARG A 31 1.41 9.28 -17.95
N HIS A 32 2.15 10.39 -17.95
CA HIS A 32 1.63 11.70 -18.36
C HIS A 32 2.32 12.29 -19.62
N PRO A 33 1.57 12.61 -20.70
CA PRO A 33 0.12 12.44 -20.87
C PRO A 33 -0.27 10.97 -21.04
N ALA A 34 -1.55 10.68 -20.79
CA ALA A 34 -2.12 9.34 -21.00
C ALA A 34 -1.92 8.86 -22.45
N SER A 35 -1.79 7.55 -22.64
CA SER A 35 -1.50 6.95 -23.94
C SER A 35 -2.49 5.83 -24.25
N ALA A 36 -3.34 6.02 -25.27
CA ALA A 36 -4.26 4.99 -25.73
C ALA A 36 -3.56 3.69 -26.16
N ALA A 37 -2.35 3.82 -26.74
CA ALA A 37 -1.54 2.66 -27.09
C ALA A 37 -1.04 1.90 -25.85
N LEU A 38 -0.69 2.61 -24.77
CA LEU A 38 -0.31 1.98 -23.50
C LEU A 38 -1.51 1.27 -22.85
N ILE A 39 -2.67 1.93 -22.79
CA ILE A 39 -3.91 1.36 -22.25
C ILE A 39 -4.24 0.04 -22.97
N GLN A 40 -4.29 0.07 -24.31
CA GLN A 40 -4.55 -1.13 -25.10
C GLN A 40 -3.52 -2.24 -24.86
N ARG A 41 -2.23 -1.89 -24.69
CA ARG A 41 -1.19 -2.86 -24.35
C ARG A 41 -1.42 -3.45 -22.96
N VAL A 42 -1.79 -2.66 -21.97
CA VAL A 42 -2.07 -3.17 -20.62
C VAL A 42 -3.28 -4.11 -20.63
N GLU A 43 -4.36 -3.75 -21.33
CA GLU A 43 -5.52 -4.63 -21.53
C GLU A 43 -5.13 -6.00 -22.13
N GLU A 44 -4.30 -6.00 -23.18
CA GLU A 44 -3.80 -7.23 -23.81
C GLU A 44 -3.00 -8.12 -22.84
N TYR A 45 -2.17 -7.51 -21.99
CA TYR A 45 -1.38 -8.26 -21.00
C TYR A 45 -2.25 -8.79 -19.86
N LEU A 46 -3.18 -7.99 -19.33
CA LEU A 46 -4.11 -8.44 -18.29
C LEU A 46 -4.96 -9.61 -18.78
N ALA A 47 -5.49 -9.52 -20.01
CA ALA A 47 -6.24 -10.62 -20.63
C ALA A 47 -5.38 -11.89 -20.80
N ALA A 48 -4.13 -11.76 -21.24
CA ALA A 48 -3.23 -12.91 -21.37
C ALA A 48 -2.88 -13.55 -20.01
N LEU A 49 -2.83 -12.75 -18.94
CA LEU A 49 -2.58 -13.19 -17.57
C LEU A 49 -3.84 -13.80 -16.91
N GLY A 50 -5.00 -13.78 -17.57
CA GLY A 50 -6.28 -14.23 -17.00
C GLY A 50 -6.78 -13.33 -15.88
N ILE A 51 -6.44 -12.04 -15.92
CA ILE A 51 -6.87 -11.03 -14.95
C ILE A 51 -8.06 -10.29 -15.57
N ASP A 52 -9.25 -10.84 -15.35
CA ASP A 52 -10.46 -10.41 -16.07
C ASP A 52 -11.18 -9.21 -15.44
N GLU A 53 -10.88 -8.84 -14.18
CA GLU A 53 -11.67 -7.85 -13.44
C GLU A 53 -10.86 -6.85 -12.62
N GLY A 54 -11.34 -5.60 -12.61
CA GLY A 54 -11.05 -4.58 -11.60
C GLY A 54 -9.88 -3.64 -11.87
N PHE A 55 -8.77 -4.11 -12.44
CA PHE A 55 -7.61 -3.24 -12.71
C PHE A 55 -7.85 -2.18 -13.78
N GLN A 56 -8.48 -2.53 -14.91
CA GLN A 56 -8.86 -1.55 -15.92
C GLN A 56 -10.06 -0.68 -15.50
N GLN A 57 -10.90 -1.22 -14.62
CA GLN A 57 -12.00 -0.44 -14.04
C GLN A 57 -11.46 0.66 -13.11
N LEU A 58 -10.47 0.34 -12.28
CA LEU A 58 -9.73 1.31 -11.48
C LEU A 58 -9.14 2.44 -12.34
N ALA A 59 -8.50 2.09 -13.45
CA ALA A 59 -7.93 3.08 -14.37
C ALA A 59 -9.00 3.96 -15.03
N ALA A 60 -10.13 3.38 -15.43
CA ALA A 60 -11.27 4.11 -15.97
C ALA A 60 -11.90 5.07 -14.95
N ASP A 61 -12.07 4.64 -13.70
CA ASP A 61 -12.64 5.45 -12.61
C ASP A 61 -11.73 6.63 -12.25
N TYR A 62 -10.39 6.44 -12.31
CA TYR A 62 -9.43 7.54 -12.18
C TYR A 62 -9.59 8.61 -13.27
N LEU A 63 -9.77 8.21 -14.54
CA LEU A 63 -9.91 9.15 -15.66
C LEU A 63 -11.15 10.05 -15.55
N VAL A 64 -12.21 9.57 -14.89
CA VAL A 64 -13.41 10.36 -14.60
C VAL A 64 -13.39 11.05 -13.23
N ASN A 65 -12.25 10.96 -12.51
CA ASN A 65 -12.00 11.53 -11.19
C ASN A 65 -13.00 11.06 -10.11
N ASP A 66 -13.40 9.79 -10.16
CA ASP A 66 -14.35 9.19 -9.21
C ASP A 66 -13.63 8.53 -8.02
N ARG A 67 -13.14 9.36 -7.11
CA ARG A 67 -12.21 8.96 -6.04
C ARG A 67 -12.75 7.90 -5.07
N LYS A 68 -14.05 7.92 -4.76
CA LYS A 68 -14.64 6.92 -3.86
C LYS A 68 -14.69 5.54 -4.50
N HIS A 69 -14.84 5.48 -5.82
CA HIS A 69 -14.79 4.23 -6.56
C HIS A 69 -13.37 3.70 -6.66
N ILE A 70 -12.38 4.58 -6.82
CA ILE A 70 -10.96 4.22 -6.84
C ILE A 70 -10.51 3.49 -5.57
N GLU A 71 -10.77 4.03 -4.38
CA GLU A 71 -10.37 3.42 -3.11
C GLU A 71 -11.04 2.06 -2.91
N ARG A 72 -12.34 1.97 -3.17
CA ARG A 72 -13.11 0.72 -3.08
C ARG A 72 -12.62 -0.33 -4.08
N ASP A 73 -12.36 0.08 -5.31
CA ASP A 73 -11.93 -0.82 -6.38
C ASP A 73 -10.49 -1.29 -6.13
N TRP A 74 -9.62 -0.44 -5.58
CA TRP A 74 -8.30 -0.84 -5.11
C TRP A 74 -8.38 -1.87 -3.98
N GLU A 75 -9.22 -1.66 -2.96
CA GLU A 75 -9.36 -2.60 -1.85
C GLU A 75 -9.89 -3.97 -2.32
N ARG A 76 -10.79 -3.99 -3.30
CA ARG A 76 -11.29 -5.22 -3.92
C ARG A 76 -10.20 -6.02 -4.63
N ILE A 77 -9.25 -5.33 -5.28
CA ILE A 77 -8.29 -5.99 -6.18
C ILE A 77 -6.90 -6.15 -5.58
N ARG A 78 -6.51 -5.38 -4.56
CA ARG A 78 -5.17 -5.49 -3.96
C ARG A 78 -4.93 -6.86 -3.34
N GLN A 79 -3.67 -7.27 -3.19
CA GLN A 79 -3.37 -8.41 -2.33
C GLN A 79 -3.47 -7.96 -0.87
N PRO A 80 -4.06 -8.77 0.02
CA PRO A 80 -4.05 -8.45 1.42
C PRO A 80 -2.61 -8.44 1.92
N ASP A 81 -2.27 -7.45 2.73
CA ASP A 81 -1.04 -7.49 3.52
C ASP A 81 -1.09 -8.68 4.49
N LEU A 82 0.07 -9.10 4.99
CA LEU A 82 0.09 -10.01 6.13
C LEU A 82 -0.38 -9.28 7.39
N GLU A 83 -1.32 -9.89 8.11
CA GLU A 83 -1.75 -9.40 9.42
C GLU A 83 -0.56 -9.26 10.38
N GLU A 84 -0.31 -8.03 10.83
CA GLU A 84 0.71 -7.74 11.83
C GLU A 84 0.10 -7.91 13.23
N SER A 85 0.11 -9.18 13.65
CA SER A 85 -0.74 -9.81 14.69
C SER A 85 -0.63 -9.29 16.14
N PHE A 86 0.22 -8.32 16.48
CA PHE A 86 0.40 -7.98 17.91
C PHE A 86 -0.66 -7.04 18.49
N ILE A 87 -1.46 -6.39 17.65
CA ILE A 87 -2.67 -5.65 18.05
C ILE A 87 -3.97 -6.41 17.76
N ALA A 88 -3.88 -7.62 17.20
CA ALA A 88 -5.05 -8.40 16.82
C ALA A 88 -5.96 -8.68 18.02
N GLY A 89 -7.25 -8.36 17.88
CA GLY A 89 -8.26 -8.54 18.92
C GLY A 89 -8.27 -7.47 20.02
N LEU A 90 -7.46 -6.41 19.91
CA LEU A 90 -7.59 -5.21 20.73
C LEU A 90 -8.62 -4.26 20.12
N SER A 91 -9.38 -3.58 20.98
CA SER A 91 -10.17 -2.42 20.54
C SER A 91 -9.26 -1.22 20.29
N ASP A 92 -9.75 -0.23 19.56
CA ASP A 92 -9.04 1.05 19.36
C ASP A 92 -8.72 1.73 20.70
N ASP A 93 -9.66 1.70 21.65
CA ASP A 93 -9.45 2.20 23.02
C ASP A 93 -8.31 1.46 23.72
N ASP A 94 -8.24 0.13 23.57
CA ASP A 94 -7.14 -0.67 24.13
C ASP A 94 -5.80 -0.32 23.50
N VAL A 95 -5.77 -0.10 22.18
CA VAL A 95 -4.56 0.31 21.45
C VAL A 95 -4.11 1.69 21.93
N GLY A 96 -5.01 2.67 21.97
CA GLY A 96 -4.72 4.02 22.44
C GLY A 96 -4.21 4.04 23.89
N ALA A 97 -4.86 3.30 24.78
CA ALA A 97 -4.43 3.18 26.18
C ALA A 97 -3.04 2.56 26.30
N ARG A 98 -2.75 1.49 25.55
CA ARG A 98 -1.42 0.86 25.55
C ARG A 98 -0.36 1.79 24.99
N MET A 99 -0.63 2.46 23.88
CA MET A 99 0.29 3.43 23.26
C MET A 99 0.63 4.56 24.22
N GLN A 100 -0.33 5.04 25.03
CA GLN A 100 -0.06 6.09 26.01
C GLN A 100 0.92 5.66 27.10
N THR A 101 0.89 4.39 27.53
CA THR A 101 1.83 3.89 28.57
C THR A 101 3.28 3.81 28.10
N LEU A 102 3.52 3.89 26.79
CA LEU A 102 4.87 3.87 26.21
C LEU A 102 5.69 5.13 26.56
N GLU A 103 5.03 6.22 26.95
CA GLU A 103 5.68 7.46 27.39
C GLU A 103 6.60 7.22 28.59
N ASP A 104 6.18 6.36 29.52
CA ASP A 104 6.88 6.09 30.78
C ASP A 104 8.07 5.12 30.62
N LEU A 105 8.27 4.56 29.43
CA LEU A 105 9.38 3.65 29.17
C LEU A 105 10.73 4.38 29.07
N PRO A 106 11.86 3.68 29.32
CA PRO A 106 13.19 4.24 29.15
C PRO A 106 13.41 4.84 27.76
N ALA A 107 14.13 5.97 27.70
CA ALA A 107 14.37 6.74 26.46
C ALA A 107 15.02 5.94 25.33
N ASP A 108 15.81 4.92 25.67
CA ASP A 108 16.51 4.03 24.74
C ASP A 108 15.72 2.76 24.37
N SER A 109 14.48 2.64 24.88
CA SER A 109 13.60 1.51 24.56
C SER A 109 12.88 1.69 23.22
N LEU A 110 12.55 0.57 22.58
CA LEU A 110 11.75 0.55 21.35
C LEU A 110 10.37 1.20 21.55
N GLY A 111 9.70 0.88 22.66
CA GLY A 111 8.37 1.42 22.97
C GLY A 111 8.39 2.94 23.12
N ARG A 112 9.38 3.49 23.84
CA ARG A 112 9.54 4.95 23.96
C ARG A 112 9.86 5.61 22.62
N THR A 113 10.70 4.97 21.80
CA THR A 113 11.03 5.46 20.46
C THR A 113 9.80 5.54 19.55
N LEU A 114 8.92 4.54 19.62
CA LEU A 114 7.63 4.52 18.90
C LEU A 114 6.72 5.64 19.40
N PHE A 115 6.57 5.80 20.72
CA PHE A 115 5.79 6.92 21.28
C PHE A 115 6.28 8.27 20.76
N ASP A 116 7.59 8.52 20.86
CA ASP A 116 8.18 9.77 20.41
C ASP A 116 8.04 9.96 18.88
N PHE A 117 7.98 8.88 18.08
CA PHE A 117 7.73 8.95 16.64
C PHE A 117 6.35 9.57 16.35
N TYR A 118 5.30 9.07 17.00
CA TYR A 118 3.96 9.65 16.88
C TYR A 118 3.91 11.10 17.33
N ARG A 119 4.55 11.43 18.47
CA ARG A 119 4.58 12.82 18.98
C ARG A 119 5.30 13.78 18.04
N ARG A 120 6.46 13.38 17.49
CA ARG A 120 7.25 14.21 16.57
C ARG A 120 6.53 14.49 15.25
N ASN A 121 5.78 13.51 14.75
CA ASN A 121 5.04 13.63 13.49
C ASN A 121 3.61 14.18 13.66
N GLY A 122 3.14 14.38 14.90
CA GLY A 122 1.79 14.87 15.16
C GLY A 122 0.69 13.85 14.85
N PHE A 123 1.01 12.56 14.85
CA PHE A 123 0.08 11.49 14.53
C PHE A 123 -0.77 11.10 15.75
N SER A 124 -2.03 10.77 15.49
CA SER A 124 -2.92 10.10 16.45
C SER A 124 -2.61 8.60 16.49
N PHE A 125 -2.64 7.99 17.68
CA PHE A 125 -2.45 6.54 17.82
C PHE A 125 -3.57 5.73 17.15
N VAL A 126 -4.77 6.30 17.20
CA VAL A 126 -5.98 5.84 16.52
C VAL A 126 -6.59 7.08 15.86
N PRO A 127 -6.72 7.13 14.53
CA PRO A 127 -7.39 8.23 13.84
C PRO A 127 -8.91 8.21 14.09
N ASP A 128 -9.49 9.35 14.48
CA ASP A 128 -10.95 9.47 14.75
C ASP A 128 -11.81 9.42 13.47
N ASP A 129 -11.21 9.74 12.31
CA ASP A 129 -11.95 10.02 11.07
C ASP A 129 -12.15 8.78 10.17
N GLU A 130 -11.42 7.69 10.39
CA GLU A 130 -11.43 6.50 9.51
C GLU A 130 -11.29 5.16 10.26
N PRO A 131 -12.31 4.75 11.04
CA PRO A 131 -12.28 3.53 11.86
C PRO A 131 -12.16 2.22 11.05
N GLU A 132 -12.40 2.26 9.72
CA GLU A 132 -12.32 1.10 8.85
C GLU A 132 -10.87 0.70 8.50
N GLN A 133 -9.90 1.61 8.64
CA GLN A 133 -8.49 1.32 8.37
C GLN A 133 -7.78 0.62 9.55
N GLY A 134 -8.38 0.65 10.74
CA GLY A 134 -7.76 0.16 11.97
C GLY A 134 -6.51 0.95 12.37
N SER A 135 -5.80 0.47 13.39
CA SER A 135 -4.58 1.13 13.85
C SER A 135 -3.39 0.87 12.92
N LEU A 136 -2.72 1.95 12.49
CA LEU A 136 -1.47 1.91 11.73
C LEU A 136 -0.22 1.66 12.60
N VAL A 137 -0.37 1.44 13.90
CA VAL A 137 0.73 1.15 14.83
C VAL A 137 1.69 0.06 14.34
N PRO A 138 1.25 -1.05 13.74
CA PRO A 138 2.16 -2.05 13.20
C PRO A 138 3.02 -1.53 12.02
N HIS A 139 2.39 -0.82 11.09
CA HIS A 139 3.08 -0.15 9.98
C HIS A 139 4.09 0.89 10.50
N ASP A 140 3.66 1.78 11.39
CA ASP A 140 4.48 2.84 11.96
C ASP A 140 5.65 2.32 12.81
N LEU A 141 5.49 1.16 13.43
CA LEU A 141 6.60 0.48 14.10
C LEU A 141 7.69 0.09 13.08
N THR A 142 7.33 -0.21 11.84
CA THR A 142 8.32 -0.54 10.79
C THR A 142 9.14 0.67 10.39
N HIS A 143 8.56 1.89 10.38
CA HIS A 143 9.34 3.13 10.26
C HIS A 143 10.42 3.24 11.33
N VAL A 144 10.04 2.98 12.58
CA VAL A 144 10.95 3.05 13.74
C VAL A 144 12.06 2.00 13.66
N LEU A 145 11.72 0.76 13.30
CA LEU A 145 12.69 -0.34 13.20
C LEU A 145 13.67 -0.16 12.04
N ALA A 146 13.18 0.31 10.90
CA ALA A 146 13.97 0.42 9.68
C ALA A 146 14.63 1.81 9.51
N GLY A 147 14.23 2.81 10.30
CA GLY A 147 14.81 4.14 10.30
C GLY A 147 14.35 5.02 9.12
N TYR A 148 13.20 4.71 8.52
CA TYR A 148 12.59 5.55 7.48
C TYR A 148 11.71 6.64 8.09
N GLY A 149 11.85 7.87 7.59
CA GLY A 149 10.98 8.99 7.96
C GLY A 149 9.58 8.86 7.35
N THR A 150 8.81 9.95 7.38
CA THR A 150 7.38 10.03 6.99
C THR A 150 7.12 10.91 5.75
N THR A 151 8.17 11.21 4.98
CA THR A 151 7.98 11.88 3.69
C THR A 151 7.52 10.86 2.64
N ALA A 152 6.88 11.33 1.57
CA ALA A 152 6.45 10.46 0.47
C ALA A 152 7.57 9.54 -0.04
N GLU A 153 8.79 10.08 -0.20
CA GLU A 153 9.96 9.31 -0.63
C GLU A 153 10.39 8.28 0.41
N ALA A 154 10.29 8.61 1.70
CA ALA A 154 10.62 7.72 2.79
C ALA A 154 9.61 6.57 2.91
N ASP A 155 8.32 6.84 2.72
CA ASP A 155 7.26 5.82 2.72
C ASP A 155 7.43 4.85 1.54
N ILE A 156 7.70 5.37 0.33
CA ILE A 156 8.00 4.53 -0.84
C ILE A 156 9.24 3.66 -0.56
N ALA A 157 10.28 4.24 0.06
CA ALA A 157 11.49 3.51 0.40
C ALA A 157 11.23 2.43 1.47
N LEU A 158 10.39 2.72 2.47
CA LEU A 158 9.96 1.74 3.47
C LEU A 158 9.21 0.58 2.82
N GLN A 159 8.23 0.87 1.95
CA GLN A 159 7.47 -0.17 1.26
C GLN A 159 8.39 -1.06 0.40
N ALA A 160 9.33 -0.45 -0.32
CA ALA A 160 10.33 -1.20 -1.08
C ALA A 160 11.23 -2.06 -0.17
N PHE A 161 11.63 -1.55 1.00
CA PHE A 161 12.35 -2.31 2.01
C PHE A 161 11.52 -3.51 2.50
N MET A 162 10.24 -3.32 2.80
CA MET A 162 9.33 -4.39 3.25
C MET A 162 9.15 -5.46 2.17
N VAL A 163 8.99 -5.07 0.89
CA VAL A 163 8.99 -6.01 -0.24
C VAL A 163 10.26 -6.85 -0.26
N GLY A 164 11.42 -6.22 -0.13
CA GLY A 164 12.72 -6.91 -0.08
C GLY A 164 12.84 -7.85 1.12
N ALA A 165 12.50 -7.37 2.32
CA ALA A 165 12.55 -8.12 3.57
C ALA A 165 11.62 -9.34 3.56
N ALA A 166 10.45 -9.22 2.94
CA ALA A 166 9.47 -10.29 2.80
C ALA A 166 9.69 -11.20 1.58
N ARG A 167 10.82 -11.05 0.86
CA ARG A 167 11.17 -11.81 -0.35
C ARG A 167 10.17 -11.69 -1.50
N GLY A 168 9.61 -10.50 -1.67
CA GLY A 168 9.06 -10.06 -2.95
C GLY A 168 7.55 -10.14 -3.15
N GLU A 169 6.76 -10.72 -2.24
CA GLU A 169 5.34 -10.98 -2.54
C GLU A 169 4.34 -10.37 -1.55
N LYS A 170 4.74 -10.11 -0.31
CA LYS A 170 3.77 -9.82 0.77
C LYS A 170 3.46 -8.33 0.99
N HIS A 171 4.21 -7.45 0.32
CA HIS A 171 4.05 -5.98 0.42
C HIS A 171 4.08 -5.28 -0.95
N PHE A 172 4.07 -6.05 -2.04
CA PHE A 172 4.19 -5.48 -3.38
C PHE A 172 2.99 -4.59 -3.72
N SER A 173 1.78 -5.04 -3.35
CA SER A 173 0.57 -4.23 -3.51
C SER A 173 0.65 -2.93 -2.73
N SER A 174 1.19 -2.95 -1.51
CA SER A 174 1.33 -1.75 -0.68
C SER A 174 2.36 -0.77 -1.24
N LEU A 175 3.43 -1.27 -1.87
CA LEU A 175 4.33 -0.44 -2.67
C LEU A 175 3.64 0.18 -3.89
N ALA A 176 2.87 -0.61 -4.66
CA ALA A 176 2.09 -0.10 -5.79
C ALA A 176 1.07 0.96 -5.35
N ALA A 177 0.43 0.75 -4.19
CA ALA A 177 -0.47 1.71 -3.56
C ALA A 177 0.25 3.02 -3.25
N SER A 178 1.42 2.99 -2.59
CA SER A 178 2.18 4.20 -2.30
C SER A 178 2.62 4.96 -3.56
N LEU A 179 2.94 4.26 -4.65
CA LEU A 179 3.23 4.91 -5.94
C LEU A 179 2.00 5.62 -6.51
N LEU A 180 0.84 4.96 -6.52
CA LEU A 180 -0.42 5.57 -6.97
C LEU A 180 -0.85 6.75 -6.09
N LEU A 181 -0.59 6.66 -4.79
CA LEU A 181 -0.86 7.74 -3.84
C LEU A 181 0.01 8.96 -4.12
N PHE A 182 1.34 8.80 -4.11
CA PHE A 182 2.25 9.94 -4.10
C PHE A 182 2.60 10.48 -5.49
N GLU A 183 2.71 9.61 -6.50
CA GLU A 183 3.06 10.04 -7.86
C GLU A 183 1.82 10.49 -8.65
N VAL A 184 0.71 9.75 -8.51
CA VAL A 184 -0.51 9.95 -9.31
C VAL A 184 -1.55 10.82 -8.57
N GLY A 185 -1.42 10.96 -7.25
CA GLY A 185 -2.41 11.66 -6.41
C GLY A 185 -3.77 10.96 -6.38
N MET A 186 -3.77 9.64 -6.60
CA MET A 186 -4.97 8.85 -6.87
C MET A 186 -5.71 8.42 -5.60
N MET A 187 -4.98 8.22 -4.51
CA MET A 187 -5.53 7.85 -3.20
C MET A 187 -5.36 9.01 -2.21
N ARG A 188 -6.12 8.99 -1.11
CA ARG A 188 -5.91 9.91 0.01
C ARG A 188 -5.19 9.18 1.13
N PHE A 189 -4.20 9.84 1.73
CA PHE A 189 -3.73 9.50 3.07
C PHE A 189 -4.17 10.63 4.00
N PRO A 190 -4.90 10.34 5.10
CA PRO A 190 -5.24 11.37 6.06
C PRO A 190 -3.97 11.87 6.77
N GLY A 191 -3.83 13.19 6.91
CA GLY A 191 -2.71 13.82 7.62
C GLY A 191 -1.54 14.30 6.76
N ILE A 192 -1.64 14.23 5.42
CA ILE A 192 -0.77 14.94 4.47
C ILE A 192 -1.64 15.80 3.54
#